data_AF-K1XCA6-F1
#
_entry.id   AF-K1XCA6-F1
#
_cell.length_a   1.000
_cell.length_b   1.000
_cell.length_c   1.000
_cell.angle_alpha   90.00
_cell.angle_beta   90.00
_cell.angle_gamma   90.00
#
_symmetry.space_group_name_H-M   'P 1'
#
loop_
_entity.id
_entity.type
_entity.pdbx_description
1 polymer ?
#
loop_
_entity_poly.entity_id
_entity_poly.type
_entity_poly.pdbx_seq_one_letter_code
_entity_poly.pdbx_strand_id
1 'polypeptide(L)'
;MSTPEKKPVIKQHILDLSAEIAKGLKIDPKSDVVTVEEGLYVKLLPENLTKEQVIAVQEYNTRIAAAALHAVGTMAIPVMKKNADMKNISMSMPTVLKDSISVRIDRSRQVPDRDENNQVVGTKEKFGSSFVEYCMYGVGSRGQIKAVKTLLSEQAMAAFGTK
;
A
#
# COMPACT_ATOMS: atom_id res chain seq x y z
N MET A 1 -10.97 -25.45 29.34
CA MET A 1 -10.91 -24.10 29.94
C MET A 1 -10.00 -23.27 29.05
N SER A 2 -10.56 -22.37 28.25
CA SER A 2 -9.80 -21.44 27.43
C SER A 2 -9.18 -20.38 28.33
N THR A 3 -7.85 -20.26 28.31
CA THR A 3 -7.12 -19.21 29.01
C THR A 3 -7.67 -17.85 28.57
N PRO A 4 -7.98 -16.91 29.48
CA PRO A 4 -8.41 -15.57 29.09
C PRO A 4 -7.32 -14.94 28.22
N GLU A 5 -7.66 -14.68 26.95
CA GLU A 5 -6.73 -14.08 25.99
C GLU A 5 -6.38 -12.67 26.50
N LYS A 6 -5.13 -12.47 26.90
CA LYS A 6 -4.66 -11.18 27.42
C LYS A 6 -4.78 -10.15 26.30
N LYS A 7 -5.59 -9.09 26.51
CA LYS A 7 -5.79 -8.03 25.50
C LYS A 7 -4.43 -7.48 25.05
N PRO A 8 -4.18 -7.37 23.73
CA PRO A 8 -2.91 -6.91 23.22
C PRO A 8 -2.69 -5.42 23.58
N VAL A 9 -1.49 -5.09 24.08
CA VAL A 9 -1.19 -3.75 24.59
C VAL A 9 -0.46 -2.89 23.54
N ILE A 10 -1.03 -1.69 23.35
CA ILE A 10 -0.47 -0.42 22.89
C ILE A 10 0.96 -0.07 23.34
N LYS A 11 2.04 -0.22 22.56
CA LYS A 11 3.35 0.32 22.98
C LYS A 11 3.33 1.86 22.96
N GLN A 12 3.93 2.49 23.98
CA GLN A 12 3.87 3.95 24.16
C GLN A 12 4.41 4.74 22.97
N HIS A 13 5.57 4.38 22.41
CA HIS A 13 6.13 5.08 21.24
C HIS A 13 5.21 5.06 20.00
N ILE A 14 4.32 4.07 19.88
CA ILE A 14 3.30 4.05 18.81
C ILE A 14 2.19 5.06 19.10
N LEU A 15 1.79 5.19 20.37
CA LEU A 15 0.83 6.19 20.81
C LEU A 15 1.39 7.60 20.66
N ASP A 16 2.66 7.81 21.00
CA ASP A 16 3.35 9.09 20.85
C ASP A 16 3.41 9.50 19.37
N LEU A 17 3.84 8.59 18.47
CA LEU A 17 3.81 8.83 17.03
C LEU A 17 2.38 9.08 16.52
N SER A 18 1.39 8.34 17.02
CA SER A 18 -0.01 8.55 16.66
C SER A 18 -0.51 9.94 17.07
N ALA A 19 -0.09 10.45 18.22
CA ALA A 19 -0.44 11.78 18.69
C ALA A 19 0.20 12.87 17.81
N GLU A 20 1.48 12.70 17.44
CA GLU A 20 2.15 13.61 16.51
C GLU A 20 1.52 13.57 15.10
N ILE A 21 1.20 12.38 14.59
CA ILE A 21 0.49 12.23 13.30
C ILE A 21 -0.85 12.98 13.36
N ALA A 22 -1.63 12.80 14.43
CA ALA A 22 -2.95 13.40 14.55
C ALA A 22 -2.93 14.93 14.48
N LYS A 23 -1.85 15.58 14.96
CA LYS A 23 -1.68 17.05 14.84
C LYS A 23 -1.60 17.53 13.39
N GLY A 24 -1.10 16.68 12.48
CA GLY A 24 -0.99 16.96 11.05
C GLY A 24 -2.17 16.49 10.21
N LEU A 25 -3.23 15.92 10.80
CA LEU A 25 -4.42 15.45 10.09
C LEU A 25 -5.57 16.46 10.21
N LYS A 26 -6.31 16.65 9.12
CA LYS A 26 -7.61 17.35 9.14
C LYS A 26 -8.64 16.55 8.37
N ILE A 27 -9.77 16.29 9.03
CA ILE A 27 -10.90 15.57 8.45
C ILE A 27 -11.91 16.61 7.96
N ASP A 28 -12.26 16.57 6.68
CA ASP A 28 -13.35 17.38 6.13
C ASP A 28 -14.67 16.57 6.16
N PRO A 29 -15.65 16.93 7.01
CA PRO A 29 -16.90 16.17 7.15
C PRO A 29 -17.83 16.30 5.93
N LYS A 30 -17.52 17.18 4.95
CA LYS A 30 -18.34 17.34 3.74
C LYS A 30 -17.85 16.51 2.56
N SER A 31 -16.55 16.25 2.48
CA SER A 31 -15.94 15.53 1.37
C SER A 31 -15.50 14.11 1.73
N ASP A 32 -15.56 13.73 3.01
CA ASP A 32 -15.03 12.47 3.53
C ASP A 32 -13.52 12.28 3.26
N VAL A 33 -12.80 13.38 2.99
CA VAL A 33 -11.37 13.38 2.72
C VAL A 33 -10.59 13.76 3.96
N VAL A 34 -9.54 12.98 4.25
CA VAL A 34 -8.51 13.36 5.22
C VAL A 34 -7.40 14.08 4.49
N THR A 35 -7.15 15.33 4.87
CA THR A 35 -5.97 16.08 4.41
C THR A 35 -4.84 15.91 5.40
N VAL A 36 -3.62 15.83 4.88
CA VAL A 36 -2.39 15.59 5.65
C VAL A 36 -1.48 16.80 5.45
N GLU A 37 -0.89 17.30 6.53
CA GLU A 37 0.11 18.36 6.48
C GLU A 37 1.28 17.97 5.57
N GLU A 38 1.69 18.88 4.69
CA GLU A 38 2.84 18.67 3.82
C GLU A 38 4.12 18.40 4.64
N GLY A 39 4.85 17.36 4.25
CA GLY A 39 6.10 16.99 4.92
C GLY A 39 5.92 16.32 6.29
N LEU A 40 4.70 16.00 6.73
CA LEU A 40 4.45 15.34 8.02
C LEU A 40 5.33 14.09 8.22
N TYR A 41 5.44 13.25 7.19
CA TYR A 41 6.29 12.05 7.25
C TYR A 41 7.76 12.37 7.57
N VAL A 42 8.30 13.44 6.98
CA VAL A 42 9.69 13.87 7.20
C VAL A 42 9.89 14.39 8.63
N LYS A 43 8.89 15.06 9.19
CA LYS A 43 8.92 15.52 10.60
C LYS A 43 8.91 14.37 11.60
N LEU A 44 8.39 13.21 11.21
CA LEU A 44 8.27 12.02 12.05
C LEU A 44 9.48 11.08 11.93
N LEU A 45 10.50 11.44 11.16
CA LEU A 45 11.70 10.63 11.04
C LEU A 45 12.42 10.55 12.40
N PRO A 46 12.96 9.39 12.77
CA PRO A 46 13.81 9.28 13.94
C PRO A 46 15.12 10.04 13.72
N GLU A 47 15.80 10.42 14.80
CA GLU A 47 17.02 11.25 14.77
C GLU A 47 18.15 10.67 13.89
N ASN A 48 18.18 9.35 13.73
CA ASN A 48 19.19 8.63 12.96
C ASN A 48 18.85 8.48 11.47
N LEU A 49 17.77 9.09 10.98
CA LEU A 49 17.34 9.01 9.58
C LEU A 49 17.09 10.39 8.99
N THR A 50 17.80 10.72 7.92
CA THR A 50 17.61 12.01 7.23
C THR A 50 16.59 11.91 6.11
N LYS A 51 16.02 13.05 5.72
CA LYS A 51 15.12 13.16 4.56
C LYS A 51 15.80 12.64 3.29
N GLU A 52 17.07 12.98 3.09
CA GLU A 52 17.85 12.62 1.91
C GLU A 52 18.05 11.11 1.82
N GLN A 53 18.29 10.44 2.94
CA GLN A 53 18.40 8.98 2.99
C GLN A 53 17.08 8.31 2.62
N VAL A 54 15.95 8.81 3.13
CA VAL A 54 14.62 8.29 2.78
C VAL A 54 14.34 8.47 1.30
N ILE A 55 14.59 9.66 0.75
CA ILE A 55 14.41 9.94 -0.67
C ILE A 55 15.28 9.01 -1.51
N ALA A 56 16.55 8.84 -1.17
CA ALA A 56 17.46 7.96 -1.90
C ALA A 56 16.97 6.50 -1.93
N VAL A 57 16.45 5.98 -0.82
CA VAL A 57 15.87 4.63 -0.75
C VAL A 57 14.60 4.54 -1.61
N GLN A 58 13.71 5.53 -1.55
CA GLN A 58 12.48 5.54 -2.34
C GLN A 58 12.76 5.63 -3.85
N GLU A 59 13.70 6.47 -4.26
CA GLU A 59 14.15 6.57 -5.65
C GLU A 59 14.76 5.26 -6.13
N TYR A 60 15.62 4.64 -5.33
CA TYR A 60 16.22 3.35 -5.66
C TYR A 60 15.17 2.25 -5.80
N ASN A 61 14.22 2.16 -4.86
CA ASN A 61 13.11 1.21 -4.94
C ASN A 61 12.25 1.43 -6.19
N THR A 62 12.05 2.69 -6.59
CA THR A 62 11.35 3.03 -7.85
C THR A 62 12.12 2.54 -9.08
N ARG A 63 13.45 2.73 -9.11
CA ARG A 63 14.30 2.23 -10.20
C ARG A 63 14.28 0.70 -10.29
N ILE A 64 14.37 0.01 -9.15
CA ILE A 64 14.30 -1.45 -9.10
C ILE A 64 12.92 -1.95 -9.53
N ALA A 65 11.83 -1.30 -9.08
CA ALA A 65 10.47 -1.62 -9.50
C ALA A 65 10.29 -1.49 -11.03
N ALA A 66 10.80 -0.40 -11.62
CA ALA A 66 10.77 -0.21 -13.07
C ALA A 66 11.60 -1.27 -13.81
N ALA A 67 12.81 -1.58 -13.32
CA ALA A 67 13.67 -2.61 -13.90
C ALA A 67 13.03 -4.01 -13.83
N ALA A 68 12.43 -4.35 -12.69
CA ALA A 68 11.69 -5.59 -12.49
C ALA A 68 10.51 -5.70 -13.45
N LEU A 69 9.73 -4.63 -13.59
CA LEU A 69 8.61 -4.60 -14.53
C LEU A 69 9.08 -4.81 -15.97
N HIS A 70 10.14 -4.12 -16.38
CA HIS A 70 10.72 -4.27 -17.72
C HIS A 70 11.22 -5.70 -17.98
N ALA A 71 11.95 -6.28 -17.03
CA ALA A 71 12.48 -7.64 -17.15
C ALA A 71 11.34 -8.67 -17.26
N VAL A 72 10.36 -8.61 -16.35
CA VAL A 72 9.20 -9.51 -16.38
C VAL A 72 8.41 -9.33 -17.66
N GLY A 73 8.15 -8.10 -18.11
CA GLY A 73 7.40 -7.84 -19.34
C GLY A 73 8.07 -8.37 -20.59
N THR A 74 9.38 -8.15 -20.71
CA THR A 74 10.17 -8.65 -21.84
C THR A 74 10.11 -10.19 -21.94
N MET A 75 10.11 -10.88 -20.80
CA MET A 75 10.00 -12.34 -20.75
C MET A 75 8.56 -12.84 -20.91
N ALA A 76 7.60 -12.15 -20.28
CA ALA A 76 6.21 -12.57 -20.18
C ALA A 76 5.47 -12.48 -21.52
N ILE A 77 5.62 -11.35 -22.24
CA ILE A 77 4.82 -11.08 -23.44
C ILE A 77 4.97 -12.16 -24.52
N PRO A 78 6.19 -12.63 -24.88
CA PRO A 78 6.34 -13.71 -25.86
C PRO A 78 5.72 -15.04 -25.42
N VAL A 79 5.82 -15.37 -24.12
CA VAL A 79 5.25 -16.60 -23.56
C VAL A 79 3.73 -16.52 -23.56
N MET A 80 3.17 -15.39 -23.14
CA MET A 80 1.74 -15.14 -23.19
C MET A 80 1.27 -15.23 -24.64
N LYS A 81 1.92 -14.56 -25.61
CA LYS A 81 1.55 -14.66 -27.03
C LYS A 81 1.39 -16.10 -27.54
N LYS A 82 2.24 -17.03 -27.08
CA LYS A 82 2.17 -18.45 -27.44
C LYS A 82 1.08 -19.24 -26.70
N ASN A 83 0.66 -18.78 -25.52
CA ASN A 83 -0.28 -19.47 -24.64
C ASN A 83 -1.54 -18.61 -24.36
N ALA A 84 -2.58 -18.76 -25.19
CA ALA A 84 -3.83 -17.97 -25.14
C ALA A 84 -4.60 -18.08 -23.81
N ASP A 85 -4.39 -19.14 -23.03
CA ASP A 85 -5.05 -19.33 -21.73
C ASP A 85 -4.34 -18.58 -20.58
N MET A 86 -3.11 -18.13 -20.80
CA MET A 86 -2.32 -17.42 -19.79
C MET A 86 -2.77 -15.97 -19.62
N LYS A 87 -3.79 -15.75 -18.78
CA LYS A 87 -4.40 -14.43 -18.58
C LYS A 87 -3.46 -13.41 -17.91
N ASN A 88 -2.54 -13.87 -17.06
CA ASN A 88 -1.56 -13.01 -16.40
C ASN A 88 -0.29 -13.76 -16.03
N ILE A 89 0.78 -13.01 -15.80
CA ILE A 89 2.01 -13.44 -15.15
C ILE A 89 2.27 -12.52 -13.95
N SER A 90 2.66 -13.11 -12.82
CA SER A 90 3.02 -12.37 -11.62
C SER A 90 4.37 -12.81 -11.07
N MET A 91 5.14 -11.86 -10.56
CA MET A 91 6.39 -12.07 -9.84
C MET A 91 6.30 -11.37 -8.48
N SER A 92 6.87 -11.99 -7.45
CA SER A 92 7.16 -11.32 -6.18
C SER A 92 8.64 -11.48 -5.88
N MET A 93 9.35 -10.37 -5.82
CA MET A 93 10.78 -10.32 -5.53
C MET A 93 10.96 -9.83 -4.09
N PRO A 94 11.51 -10.65 -3.18
CA PRO A 94 11.79 -10.20 -1.82
C PRO A 94 12.85 -9.08 -1.84
N THR A 95 12.69 -8.09 -0.97
CA THR A 95 13.67 -7.00 -0.78
C THR A 95 14.36 -7.14 0.57
N VAL A 96 14.36 -6.08 1.38
CA VAL A 96 14.94 -6.09 2.72
C VAL A 96 13.90 -6.59 3.71
N LEU A 97 14.33 -7.43 4.67
CA LEU A 97 13.46 -8.10 5.65
C LEU A 97 12.40 -9.01 4.98
N LYS A 98 11.11 -8.70 5.12
CA LYS A 98 10.00 -9.45 4.53
C LYS A 98 9.18 -8.61 3.55
N ASP A 99 9.72 -7.46 3.16
CA ASP A 99 9.14 -6.63 2.12
C ASP A 99 9.34 -7.30 0.76
N SER A 100 8.52 -6.90 -0.21
CA SER A 100 8.63 -7.42 -1.57
C SER A 100 8.24 -6.38 -2.62
N ILE A 101 8.86 -6.47 -3.79
CA ILE A 101 8.38 -5.82 -5.00
C ILE A 101 7.58 -6.84 -5.80
N SER A 102 6.30 -6.55 -6.00
CA SER A 102 5.39 -7.39 -6.76
C SER A 102 5.16 -6.78 -8.13
N VAL A 103 5.30 -7.58 -9.18
CA VAL A 103 5.00 -7.20 -10.56
C VAL A 103 3.91 -8.12 -11.08
N ARG A 104 2.93 -7.55 -11.77
CA ARG A 104 1.89 -8.31 -12.48
C ARG A 104 1.71 -7.75 -13.88
N ILE A 105 1.57 -8.63 -14.86
CA ILE A 105 1.29 -8.29 -16.24
C ILE A 105 0.07 -9.08 -16.66
N ASP A 106 -1.02 -8.37 -16.90
CA ASP A 106 -2.25 -8.92 -17.45
C ASP A 106 -2.20 -8.89 -18.98
N ARG A 107 -2.69 -9.96 -19.61
CA ARG A 107 -2.83 -10.03 -21.07
C ARG A 107 -3.70 -8.88 -21.55
N SER A 108 -4.87 -8.74 -20.94
CA SER A 108 -5.80 -7.67 -21.19
C SER A 108 -6.60 -7.30 -19.94
N ARG A 109 -7.08 -6.07 -19.90
CA ARG A 109 -7.95 -5.55 -18.85
C ARG A 109 -8.93 -4.54 -19.45
N GLN A 110 -10.17 -4.55 -18.96
CA GLN A 110 -11.13 -3.49 -19.24
C GLN A 110 -10.75 -2.25 -18.44
N VAL A 111 -10.52 -1.14 -19.14
CA VAL A 111 -10.23 0.16 -18.53
C VAL A 111 -11.31 1.16 -18.93
N PRO A 112 -11.64 2.15 -18.07
CA PRO A 112 -12.58 3.20 -18.44
C PRO A 112 -12.12 3.91 -19.71
N ASP A 113 -13.01 4.05 -20.68
CA ASP A 113 -12.78 4.88 -21.85
C ASP A 113 -13.30 6.28 -21.57
N ARG A 114 -12.49 7.29 -21.91
CA ARG A 114 -12.77 8.69 -21.59
C ARG A 114 -12.79 9.53 -22.85
N ASP A 115 -13.75 10.46 -22.92
CA ASP A 115 -13.84 11.45 -23.99
C ASP A 115 -12.83 12.59 -23.82
N GLU A 116 -12.88 13.57 -24.74
CA GLU A 116 -12.03 14.76 -24.73
C GLU A 116 -12.21 15.63 -23.48
N ASN A 117 -13.36 15.52 -22.80
CA ASN A 117 -13.68 16.20 -21.55
C ASN A 117 -13.32 15.36 -20.31
N ASN A 118 -12.59 14.26 -20.48
CA ASN A 118 -12.20 13.32 -19.45
C ASN A 118 -13.40 12.64 -18.74
N GLN A 119 -14.58 12.64 -19.34
CA GLN A 119 -15.76 11.92 -18.83
C GLN A 119 -15.76 10.47 -19.30
N VAL A 120 -16.22 9.56 -18.44
CA VAL A 120 -16.25 8.12 -18.75
C VAL A 120 -17.42 7.84 -19.69
N VAL A 121 -17.11 7.43 -20.93
CA VAL A 121 -18.10 7.12 -21.99
C VAL A 121 -18.32 5.62 -22.20
N GLY A 122 -17.49 4.78 -21.58
CA GLY A 122 -17.60 3.33 -21.67
C GLY A 122 -16.38 2.63 -21.10
N THR A 123 -16.11 1.42 -21.58
CA THR A 123 -14.89 0.66 -21.27
C THR A 123 -14.22 0.22 -22.56
N LYS A 124 -12.90 0.24 -22.58
CA LYS A 124 -12.09 -0.33 -23.67
C LYS A 124 -11.17 -1.43 -23.15
N GLU A 125 -10.92 -2.42 -23.99
CA GLU A 125 -9.93 -3.45 -23.71
C GLU A 125 -8.53 -2.89 -23.95
N LYS A 126 -7.68 -2.96 -22.91
CA LYS A 126 -6.27 -2.59 -22.98
C LYS A 126 -5.42 -3.85 -22.84
N PHE A 127 -4.56 -4.10 -23.82
CA PHE A 127 -3.61 -5.21 -23.78
C PHE A 127 -2.32 -4.83 -23.02
N GLY A 128 -1.70 -5.80 -22.37
CA GLY A 128 -0.42 -5.63 -21.68
C GLY A 128 -0.50 -4.69 -20.47
N SER A 129 -1.60 -4.72 -19.72
CA SER A 129 -1.72 -3.90 -18.51
C SER A 129 -0.75 -4.40 -17.45
N SER A 130 0.12 -3.51 -16.97
CA SER A 130 1.12 -3.82 -15.96
C SER A 130 0.83 -3.14 -14.62
N PHE A 131 1.22 -3.82 -13.54
CA PHE A 131 1.14 -3.35 -12.17
C PHE A 131 2.47 -3.61 -11.50
N VAL A 132 2.94 -2.63 -10.72
CA VAL A 132 4.09 -2.80 -9.84
C VAL A 132 3.75 -2.21 -8.48
N GLU A 133 4.03 -2.97 -7.44
CA GLU A 133 3.70 -2.63 -6.06
C GLU A 133 4.93 -2.86 -5.18
N TYR A 134 5.26 -1.89 -4.34
CA TYR A 134 6.18 -2.10 -3.22
C TYR A 134 5.33 -2.49 -2.00
N CYS A 135 5.43 -3.74 -1.57
CA CYS A 135 4.69 -4.27 -0.45
C CYS A 135 5.56 -4.21 0.81
N MET A 136 5.30 -3.23 1.67
CA MET A 136 5.89 -3.20 3.01
C MET A 136 5.18 -4.22 3.89
N TYR A 137 5.93 -5.19 4.40
CA TYR A 137 5.46 -6.06 5.46
C TYR A 137 5.75 -5.37 6.80
N GLY A 138 4.81 -5.39 7.74
CA GLY A 138 5.01 -4.79 9.07
C GLY A 138 5.99 -5.59 9.94
N VAL A 139 7.22 -5.83 9.47
CA VAL A 139 8.24 -6.65 10.11
C VAL A 139 8.61 -6.01 11.45
N GLY A 140 8.24 -6.65 12.56
CA GLY A 140 8.49 -6.18 13.93
C GLY A 140 7.25 -5.66 14.68
N SER A 141 6.25 -5.12 13.97
CA SER A 141 5.09 -4.46 14.60
C SER A 141 3.74 -5.09 14.29
N ARG A 142 3.68 -6.29 13.68
CA ARG A 142 2.40 -6.99 13.42
C ARG A 142 1.51 -7.12 14.66
N GLY A 143 2.11 -7.42 15.82
CA GLY A 143 1.38 -7.49 17.08
C GLY A 143 0.79 -6.13 17.50
N GLN A 144 1.52 -5.05 17.24
CA GLN A 144 1.05 -3.68 17.50
C GLN A 144 -0.05 -3.26 16.51
N ILE A 145 0.09 -3.58 15.22
CA ILE A 145 -0.96 -3.36 14.23
C ILE A 145 -2.22 -4.14 14.61
N LYS A 146 -2.10 -5.41 15.04
CA LYS A 146 -3.24 -6.20 15.54
C LYS A 146 -3.86 -5.53 16.77
N ALA A 147 -3.06 -5.07 17.72
CA ALA A 147 -3.54 -4.38 18.91
C ALA A 147 -4.34 -3.11 18.58
N VAL A 148 -3.81 -2.26 17.69
CA VAL A 148 -4.48 -1.05 17.19
C VAL A 148 -5.80 -1.41 16.51
N LYS A 149 -5.81 -2.41 15.61
CA LYS A 149 -7.03 -2.86 14.94
C LYS A 149 -8.09 -3.34 15.93
N THR A 150 -7.71 -4.12 16.95
CA THR A 150 -8.63 -4.56 18.00
C THR A 150 -9.21 -3.37 18.75
N LEU A 151 -8.37 -2.42 19.19
CA LEU A 151 -8.83 -1.22 19.90
C LEU A 151 -9.82 -0.40 19.05
N LEU A 152 -9.48 -0.12 17.80
CA LEU A 152 -10.35 0.64 16.89
C LEU A 152 -11.66 -0.09 16.60
N SER A 153 -11.64 -1.42 16.50
CA SER A 153 -12.85 -2.22 16.31
C SER A 153 -13.77 -2.17 17.54
N GLU A 154 -13.21 -2.23 18.74
CA GLU A 154 -13.95 -2.08 20.00
C GLU A 154 -14.58 -0.68 20.10
N GLN A 155 -13.82 0.38 19.77
CA GLN A 155 -14.32 1.75 19.75
C GLN A 155 -15.44 1.95 18.71
N ALA A 156 -15.25 1.43 17.49
CA ALA A 156 -16.26 1.50 16.45
C ALA A 156 -17.53 0.73 16.83
N MET A 157 -17.39 -0.44 17.45
CA MET A 157 -18.53 -1.22 17.94
C MET A 157 -19.30 -0.47 19.05
N ALA A 158 -18.59 0.19 19.97
CA ALA A 158 -19.24 1.02 20.98
C ALA A 158 -19.95 2.25 20.38
N ALA A 159 -19.39 2.86 19.33
CA ALA A 159 -19.95 4.04 18.70
C ALA A 159 -21.10 3.74 17.74
N PHE A 160 -21.04 2.62 17.01
CA PHE A 160 -21.92 2.33 15.88
C PHE A 160 -22.64 0.97 15.95
N GLY A 161 -22.25 0.08 16.87
CA GLY A 161 -22.67 -1.33 16.89
C GLY A 161 -24.02 -1.61 17.54
N THR A 162 -24.62 -0.65 18.24
CA THR A 162 -26.01 -0.74 18.69
C THR A 162 -26.90 0.06 17.75
N LYS A 163 -27.43 -0.63 16.73
CA LYS A 163 -28.68 -0.28 16.05
C LYS A 163 -29.59 -1.48 16.08
#